data_AF-A0A316DRC7-F1
#
_entry.id   AF-A0A316DRC7-F1
#
_cell.length_a   1.000
_cell.length_b   1.000
_cell.length_c   1.000
_cell.angle_alpha   90.00
_cell.angle_beta   90.00
_cell.angle_gamma   90.00
#
_symmetry.space_group_name_H-M   'P 1'
#
loop_
_entity.id
_entity.type
_entity.pdbx_description
1 polymer ?
#
loop_
_entity_poly.entity_id
_entity_poly.type
_entity_poly.pdbx_seq_one_letter_code
_entity_poly.pdbx_strand_id
1 'polypeptide(L)'
;MDDFEVRLSVFGKSSEILKWLIENQNIPTNYKLFKQWLFTQRKWIYNNYEYNEKEFTHLLKDDGIFYIKRKTIDNSIISFINKEDKSYYKINTQGKEDLKHLIENKIIHPSRLGLIEKITCSKTGENYLTSKTSKYLDKGVNMVIEKISLIAFFWTDEEYF
;
A
#
# COMPACT_ATOMS: atom_id res chain seq x y z
N MET A 1 12.45 -12.94 -34.06
CA MET A 1 12.89 -12.61 -32.70
C MET A 1 11.62 -12.18 -32.01
N ASP A 2 11.10 -13.01 -31.11
CA ASP A 2 9.83 -12.68 -30.47
C ASP A 2 10.10 -11.58 -29.45
N ASP A 3 9.48 -10.42 -29.66
CA ASP A 3 9.45 -9.32 -28.69
C ASP A 3 8.74 -9.84 -27.43
N PHE A 4 9.53 -10.27 -26.45
CA PHE A 4 9.06 -10.82 -25.20
C PHE A 4 9.21 -9.78 -24.10
N GLU A 5 8.08 -9.33 -23.55
CA GLU A 5 8.02 -8.40 -22.43
C GLU A 5 7.66 -9.15 -21.14
N VAL A 6 8.42 -8.92 -20.07
CA VAL A 6 8.09 -9.40 -18.73
C VAL A 6 7.51 -8.25 -17.92
N ARG A 7 6.28 -8.41 -17.45
CA ARG A 7 5.65 -7.53 -16.47
C ARG A 7 5.54 -8.27 -15.14
N LEU A 8 6.06 -7.66 -14.08
CA LEU A 8 6.01 -8.21 -12.73
C LEU A 8 5.19 -7.28 -11.83
N SER A 9 4.21 -7.86 -11.14
CA SER A 9 3.49 -7.21 -10.06
C SER A 9 3.77 -7.97 -8.76
N VAL A 10 4.12 -7.25 -7.70
CA VAL A 10 4.45 -7.84 -6.39
C VAL A 10 3.52 -7.23 -5.35
N PHE A 11 2.94 -8.07 -4.49
CA PHE A 11 2.04 -7.67 -3.43
C PHE A 11 2.46 -8.33 -2.10
N GLY A 12 2.52 -7.54 -1.03
CA GLY A 12 2.91 -8.00 0.30
C GLY A 12 3.48 -6.89 1.17
N LYS A 13 3.89 -7.25 2.40
CA LYS A 13 4.56 -6.33 3.33
C LYS A 13 5.90 -5.87 2.76
N SER A 14 6.22 -4.58 2.90
CA SER A 14 7.44 -3.99 2.32
C SER A 14 8.74 -4.68 2.74
N SER A 15 8.83 -5.16 3.99
CA SER A 15 9.99 -5.93 4.48
C SER A 15 10.18 -7.25 3.72
N GLU A 16 9.09 -7.95 3.44
CA GLU A 16 9.12 -9.24 2.74
C GLU A 16 9.40 -9.06 1.25
N ILE A 17 8.83 -8.02 0.65
CA ILE A 17 9.14 -7.63 -0.74
C ILE A 17 10.63 -7.31 -0.87
N LEU A 18 11.20 -6.57 0.09
CA LEU A 18 12.63 -6.25 0.08
C LEU A 18 13.49 -7.51 0.20
N LYS A 19 13.16 -8.42 1.11
CA LYS A 19 13.83 -9.73 1.23
C LYS A 19 13.79 -10.49 -0.10
N TRP A 20 12.62 -10.56 -0.72
CA TRP A 20 12.44 -11.21 -2.02
C TRP A 20 13.28 -10.57 -3.12
N LEU A 21 13.31 -9.23 -3.21
CA LEU A 21 14.10 -8.50 -4.21
C LEU A 21 15.60 -8.72 -4.05
N ILE A 22 16.10 -8.77 -2.80
CA ILE A 22 17.53 -9.02 -2.52
C ILE A 22 17.95 -10.40 -3.03
N GLU A 23 17.10 -11.41 -2.86
CA GLU A 23 17.36 -12.77 -3.32
C GLU A 23 17.11 -12.97 -4.82
N ASN A 24 16.33 -12.08 -5.47
CA ASN A 24 15.86 -12.23 -6.85
C ASN A 24 16.21 -11.03 -7.76
N GLN A 25 17.46 -10.56 -7.70
CA GLN A 25 17.91 -9.36 -8.42
C GLN A 25 17.90 -9.49 -9.95
N ASN A 26 18.01 -10.72 -10.47
CA ASN A 26 18.12 -10.99 -11.91
C ASN A 26 16.89 -11.73 -12.42
N ILE A 27 15.94 -10.98 -12.98
CA ILE A 27 14.74 -11.54 -13.62
C ILE A 27 15.10 -11.91 -15.07
N PRO A 28 14.96 -13.19 -15.48
CA PRO A 28 15.31 -13.57 -16.84
C PRO A 28 14.39 -12.95 -17.89
N THR A 29 14.95 -12.44 -18.98
CA THR A 29 14.22 -11.90 -20.14
C THR A 29 14.10 -12.91 -21.29
N ASN A 30 14.57 -14.15 -21.09
CA ASN A 30 14.36 -15.25 -22.01
C ASN A 30 13.19 -16.11 -21.54
N TYR A 31 12.23 -16.40 -22.41
CA TYR A 31 11.02 -17.17 -22.08
C TYR A 31 11.28 -18.48 -21.32
N LYS A 32 12.23 -19.31 -21.78
CA LYS A 32 12.49 -20.62 -21.15
C LYS A 32 13.08 -20.46 -19.75
N LEU A 33 14.01 -19.52 -19.59
CA LEU A 33 14.63 -19.22 -18.30
C LEU A 33 13.63 -18.54 -17.36
N PHE A 34 12.77 -17.66 -17.88
CA PHE A 34 11.71 -17.01 -17.11
C PHE A 34 10.71 -18.03 -16.57
N LYS A 35 10.30 -19.01 -17.39
CA LYS A 35 9.44 -20.11 -16.93
C LYS A 35 10.09 -20.92 -15.80
N GLN A 36 11.38 -21.24 -15.90
CA GLN A 36 12.10 -21.94 -14.83
C GLN A 36 12.21 -21.09 -13.56
N TRP A 37 12.46 -19.79 -13.72
CA TRP A 37 12.51 -18.84 -12.63
C TRP A 37 11.16 -18.70 -11.91
N LEU A 38 10.02 -18.71 -12.62
CA LEU A 38 8.71 -18.72 -11.97
C LEU A 38 8.51 -19.93 -11.05
N PHE A 39 9.04 -21.11 -11.41
CA PHE A 39 9.00 -22.28 -10.53
C PHE A 39 9.87 -22.11 -9.28
N THR A 40 11.00 -21.41 -9.37
CA THR A 40 11.82 -21.12 -8.18
C THR A 40 11.12 -20.13 -7.27
N GLN A 41 10.44 -19.12 -7.82
CA GLN A 41 9.64 -18.17 -7.04
C GLN A 41 8.50 -18.86 -6.30
N ARG A 42 7.80 -19.76 -6.99
CA ARG A 42 6.75 -20.58 -6.38
C ARG A 42 7.30 -21.34 -5.16
N LYS A 43 8.41 -22.08 -5.33
CA LYS A 43 9.03 -22.84 -4.23
C LYS A 43 9.48 -21.95 -3.07
N TRP A 44 10.06 -20.79 -3.38
CA TRP A 44 10.50 -19.84 -2.36
C TRP A 44 9.35 -19.40 -1.45
N ILE A 45 8.18 -19.06 -2.03
CA ILE A 45 6.99 -18.65 -1.28
C ILE A 45 6.52 -19.77 -0.35
N TYR A 46 6.32 -20.99 -0.88
CA TYR A 46 5.81 -22.12 -0.07
C TYR A 46 6.78 -22.59 1.01
N ASN A 47 8.09 -22.34 0.86
CA ASN A 47 9.09 -22.72 1.86
C ASN A 47 9.27 -21.66 2.96
N ASN A 48 9.03 -20.38 2.66
CA ASN A 48 9.24 -19.29 3.62
C ASN A 48 7.99 -18.95 4.44
N TYR A 49 6.81 -19.35 3.99
CA TYR A 49 5.55 -19.00 4.64
C TYR A 49 4.63 -20.21 4.73
N GLU A 50 3.88 -20.32 5.83
CA GLU A 50 2.72 -21.23 5.93
C GLU A 50 1.61 -20.73 5.01
N TYR A 51 1.79 -20.99 3.71
CA TYR A 51 0.87 -20.57 2.68
C TYR A 51 -0.30 -21.54 2.64
N ASN A 52 -1.32 -21.27 3.45
CA ASN A 52 -2.67 -21.73 3.13
C ASN A 52 -3.06 -21.00 1.86
N GLU A 53 -3.40 -21.74 0.81
CA GLU A 53 -3.71 -21.26 -0.53
C GLU A 53 -4.92 -20.29 -0.50
N LYS A 54 -4.72 -19.08 0.00
CA LYS A 54 -5.65 -17.97 -0.17
C LYS A 54 -5.39 -17.49 -1.58
N GLU A 55 -6.21 -17.98 -2.51
CA GLU A 55 -6.15 -17.57 -3.90
C GLU A 55 -6.27 -16.04 -4.00
N PHE A 56 -5.15 -15.36 -4.22
CA PHE A 56 -5.12 -13.96 -4.63
C PHE A 56 -5.56 -13.79 -6.09
N THR A 57 -6.13 -14.83 -6.70
CA THR A 57 -6.75 -14.79 -8.03
C THR A 57 -7.81 -13.70 -8.12
N HIS A 58 -8.50 -13.39 -7.01
CA HIS A 58 -9.46 -12.29 -6.92
C HIS A 58 -8.83 -10.89 -7.08
N LEU A 59 -7.53 -10.74 -6.79
CA LEU A 59 -6.75 -9.52 -7.02
C LEU A 59 -6.15 -9.47 -8.43
N LEU A 60 -5.96 -10.63 -9.08
CA LEU A 60 -5.39 -10.73 -10.41
C LEU A 60 -6.43 -10.33 -11.47
N LYS A 61 -6.02 -9.49 -12.42
CA LYS A 61 -6.81 -9.17 -13.61
C LYS A 61 -6.33 -9.93 -14.83
N ASP A 62 -7.14 -9.91 -15.87
CA ASP A 62 -6.87 -10.52 -17.17
C ASP A 62 -5.60 -10.00 -17.85
N ASP A 63 -5.16 -8.80 -17.48
CA ASP A 63 -3.87 -8.21 -17.87
C ASP A 63 -2.67 -8.68 -17.04
N GLY A 64 -2.88 -9.54 -16.03
CA GLY A 64 -1.83 -10.06 -15.16
C GLY A 64 -1.37 -9.11 -14.06
N ILE A 65 -2.04 -7.97 -13.85
CA ILE A 65 -1.71 -6.99 -12.81
C ILE A 65 -2.56 -7.25 -11.55
N PHE A 66 -1.96 -7.07 -10.37
CA PHE A 66 -2.69 -7.07 -9.10
C PHE A 66 -3.39 -5.73 -8.88
N TYR A 67 -4.72 -5.79 -8.78
CA TYR A 67 -5.54 -4.65 -8.42
C TYR A 67 -6.14 -4.84 -7.02
N ILE A 68 -5.62 -4.08 -6.06
CA ILE A 68 -6.24 -3.95 -4.75
C ILE A 68 -7.51 -3.10 -4.94
N LYS A 69 -8.67 -3.74 -4.99
CA LYS A 69 -9.95 -3.03 -5.04
C LYS A 69 -10.15 -2.28 -3.73
N ARG A 70 -10.09 -0.95 -3.80
CA ARG A 70 -10.53 -0.08 -2.70
C ARG A 70 -11.97 0.31 -2.94
N LYS A 71 -12.86 0.08 -1.97
CA LYS A 71 -14.22 0.60 -2.02
C LYS A 71 -14.19 2.03 -1.48
N THR A 72 -14.27 3.02 -2.36
CA THR A 72 -14.28 4.43 -1.98
C THR A 72 -15.47 4.72 -1.05
N ILE A 73 -15.25 5.59 -0.06
CA ILE A 73 -16.34 6.16 0.72
C ILE A 73 -16.88 7.35 -0.06
N ASP A 74 -18.19 7.45 -0.16
CA ASP A 74 -18.83 8.66 -0.70
C ASP A 74 -18.49 9.86 0.21
N ASN A 75 -17.83 10.88 -0.34
CA ASN A 75 -17.45 12.06 0.42
C ASN A 75 -18.66 12.80 1.01
N SER A 76 -19.87 12.61 0.47
CA SER A 76 -21.11 13.22 0.99
C SER A 76 -21.45 12.76 2.41
N ILE A 77 -21.01 11.57 2.82
CA ILE A 77 -21.22 11.06 4.17
C ILE A 77 -20.10 11.41 5.13
N ILE A 78 -19.09 12.18 4.70
CA ILE A 78 -17.95 12.54 5.53
C ILE A 78 -18.07 14.02 5.90
N SER A 79 -18.02 14.31 7.20
CA SER A 79 -17.95 15.69 7.70
C SER A 79 -16.69 15.90 8.52
N PHE A 80 -15.97 16.98 8.23
CA PHE A 80 -14.81 17.40 9.01
C PHE A 80 -15.24 18.30 10.15
N ILE A 81 -14.76 17.99 11.35
CA ILE A 81 -15.02 18.76 12.56
C ILE A 81 -13.69 19.27 13.04
N ASN A 82 -13.54 20.59 13.03
CA ASN A 82 -12.44 21.26 13.70
C ASN A 82 -12.87 21.62 15.13
N LYS A 83 -12.17 21.07 16.12
CA LYS A 83 -12.27 21.49 17.52
C LYS A 83 -10.86 21.61 18.08
N GLU A 84 -10.54 22.77 18.66
CA GLU A 84 -9.40 22.94 19.57
C GLU A 84 -8.10 22.28 19.06
N ASP A 85 -7.61 22.73 17.90
CA ASP A 85 -6.38 22.25 17.24
C ASP A 85 -6.37 20.77 16.80
N LYS A 86 -7.54 20.10 16.83
CA LYS A 86 -7.71 18.74 16.32
C LYS A 86 -8.75 18.70 15.21
N SER A 87 -8.35 18.11 14.10
CA SER A 87 -9.23 17.80 12.97
C SER A 87 -9.66 16.34 13.07
N TYR A 88 -10.95 16.12 13.29
CA TYR A 88 -11.58 14.81 13.22
C TYR A 88 -12.52 14.76 12.02
N TYR A 89 -12.77 13.56 11.51
CA TYR A 89 -13.85 13.34 10.55
C TYR A 89 -14.92 12.43 11.17
N LYS A 90 -16.18 12.65 10.79
CA LYS A 90 -17.29 11.77 11.13
C LYS A 90 -17.89 11.18 9.87
N ILE A 91 -18.39 9.96 10.00
CA ILE A 91 -19.15 9.28 8.97
C ILE A 91 -20.62 9.31 9.35
N ASN A 92 -21.45 9.89 8.48
CA ASN A 92 -22.88 9.88 8.63
C ASN A 92 -23.45 8.54 8.15
N THR A 93 -23.96 7.77 9.10
CA THR A 93 -24.59 6.46 8.86
C THR A 93 -26.11 6.50 8.99
N GLN A 94 -26.72 7.69 9.06
CA GLN A 94 -28.18 7.83 9.16
C GLN A 94 -28.87 7.20 7.94
N GLY A 95 -29.83 6.30 8.20
CA GLY A 95 -30.51 5.52 7.16
C GLY A 95 -29.66 4.43 6.51
N LYS A 96 -28.52 4.07 7.12
CA LYS A 96 -27.59 3.02 6.67
C LYS A 96 -27.24 2.07 7.83
N GLU A 97 -28.25 1.44 8.40
CA GLU A 97 -28.11 0.50 9.54
C GLU A 97 -27.04 -0.58 9.32
N ASP A 98 -26.96 -1.20 8.13
CA ASP A 98 -25.94 -2.21 7.83
C ASP A 98 -24.53 -1.63 7.92
N LEU A 99 -24.32 -0.43 7.38
CA LEU A 99 -23.03 0.25 7.42
C LEU A 99 -22.64 0.60 8.87
N LYS A 100 -23.61 1.10 9.63
CA LYS A 100 -23.42 1.40 11.05
C LYS A 100 -22.99 0.14 11.81
N HIS A 101 -23.68 -0.97 11.62
CA HIS A 101 -23.34 -2.26 12.24
C HIS A 101 -21.93 -2.74 11.88
N LEU A 102 -21.53 -2.61 10.61
CA LEU A 102 -20.18 -3.02 10.17
C LEU A 102 -19.07 -2.17 10.82
N ILE A 103 -19.29 -0.86 11.00
CA ILE A 103 -18.33 0.05 11.63
C ILE A 103 -18.28 -0.16 13.15
N GLU A 104 -19.42 -0.25 13.82
CA GLU A 104 -19.50 -0.41 15.29
C GLU A 104 -18.88 -1.74 15.75
N ASN A 105 -19.03 -2.80 14.96
CA ASN A 105 -18.40 -4.10 15.22
C ASN A 105 -16.96 -4.21 14.71
N LYS A 106 -16.37 -3.12 14.20
CA LYS A 106 -15.00 -3.08 13.64
C LYS A 106 -14.74 -4.09 12.53
N ILE A 107 -15.78 -4.50 11.81
CA ILE A 107 -15.65 -5.38 10.63
C ILE A 107 -15.02 -4.59 9.48
N ILE A 108 -15.39 -3.32 9.36
CA ILE A 108 -14.74 -2.37 8.44
C ILE A 108 -14.48 -1.06 9.17
N HIS A 109 -13.50 -0.32 8.68
CA HIS A 109 -13.22 1.03 9.13
C HIS A 109 -12.78 1.91 7.97
N PRO A 110 -12.95 3.24 8.11
CA PRO A 110 -12.46 4.18 7.11
C PRO A 110 -10.94 4.33 7.17
N SER A 111 -10.32 4.32 6.00
CA SER A 111 -8.94 4.73 5.80
C SER A 111 -8.87 5.88 4.78
N ARG A 112 -7.74 6.58 4.77
CA ARG A 112 -7.53 7.80 4.00
C ARG A 112 -6.32 7.66 3.08
N LEU A 113 -6.47 8.19 1.87
CA LEU A 113 -5.38 8.35 0.92
C LEU A 113 -4.99 9.82 0.86
N GLY A 114 -3.74 10.12 1.19
CA GLY A 114 -3.18 11.46 1.10
C GLY A 114 -2.07 11.54 0.06
N LEU A 115 -2.02 12.63 -0.69
CA LEU A 115 -0.90 13.03 -1.53
C LEU A 115 0.03 13.90 -0.69
N ILE A 116 1.24 13.43 -0.45
CA ILE A 116 2.29 14.26 0.15
C ILE A 116 2.79 15.22 -0.93
N GLU A 117 2.52 16.52 -0.75
CA GLU A 117 2.90 17.55 -1.71
C GLU A 117 4.25 18.19 -1.37
N LYS A 118 4.58 18.28 -0.07
CA LYS A 118 5.83 18.86 0.38
C LYS A 118 6.39 18.11 1.57
N ILE A 119 7.61 17.60 1.40
CA ILE A 119 8.40 16.97 2.45
C ILE A 119 9.80 17.54 2.50
N THR A 120 10.25 17.82 3.71
CA THR A 120 11.51 18.51 3.97
C THR A 120 12.34 17.70 4.96
N CYS A 121 13.65 17.68 4.77
CA CYS A 121 14.57 17.11 5.75
C CYS A 121 14.77 18.06 6.92
N SER A 122 14.57 17.60 8.15
CA SER A 122 14.73 18.42 9.35
C SER A 122 16.16 18.94 9.56
N LYS A 123 17.16 18.27 8.97
CA LYS A 123 18.58 18.61 9.15
C LYS A 123 19.10 19.56 8.07
N THR A 124 18.68 19.38 6.82
CA THR A 124 19.20 20.16 5.68
C THR A 124 18.23 21.24 5.20
N GLY A 125 16.93 21.14 5.53
CA GLY A 125 15.90 22.06 5.04
C GLY A 125 15.53 21.88 3.57
N GLU A 126 16.14 20.91 2.88
CA GLU A 126 15.88 20.60 1.48
C GLU A 126 14.75 19.57 1.32
N ASN A 127 14.29 19.37 0.09
CA ASN A 127 13.36 18.28 -0.23
C ASN A 127 13.94 16.94 0.28
N TYR A 128 13.16 16.25 1.11
CA TYR A 128 13.62 15.04 1.77
C TYR A 128 14.02 13.92 0.78
N LEU A 129 13.31 13.80 -0.35
CA LEU A 129 13.56 12.75 -1.34
C LEU A 129 14.91 12.89 -2.04
N THR A 130 15.43 14.11 -2.11
CA THR A 130 16.72 14.40 -2.74
C THR A 130 17.82 14.71 -1.72
N SER A 131 17.49 14.69 -0.43
CA SER A 131 18.45 14.99 0.62
C SER A 131 19.48 13.87 0.75
N LYS A 132 20.74 14.25 1.01
CA LYS A 132 21.83 13.29 1.29
C LYS A 132 21.75 12.62 2.66
N THR A 133 20.71 12.93 3.44
CA THR A 133 20.54 12.47 4.82
C THR A 133 19.22 11.73 4.97
N SER A 134 19.21 10.69 5.79
CA SER A 134 18.08 9.76 5.94
C SER A 134 17.67 9.63 7.41
N LYS A 135 16.36 9.55 7.64
CA LYS A 135 15.78 9.35 8.98
C LYS A 135 16.05 7.97 9.54
N TYR A 136 16.43 7.04 8.65
CA TYR A 136 16.73 5.66 9.00
C TYR A 136 18.22 5.44 9.25
N LEU A 137 19.09 6.28 8.69
CA LEU A 137 20.55 6.07 8.70
C LEU A 137 21.29 7.13 9.52
N ASP A 138 20.74 8.34 9.62
CA ASP A 138 21.39 9.46 10.29
C ASP A 138 20.67 9.82 11.60
N LYS A 139 21.45 9.87 12.69
CA LYS A 139 20.92 10.24 14.00
C LYS A 139 20.38 11.68 13.99
N GLY A 140 19.14 11.85 14.47
CA GLY A 140 18.49 13.16 14.60
C GLY A 140 17.91 13.72 13.30
N VAL A 141 17.82 12.93 12.24
CA VAL A 141 17.17 13.34 10.98
C VAL A 141 15.72 12.87 10.97
N ASN A 142 14.80 13.77 10.65
CA ASN A 142 13.38 13.48 10.45
C ASN A 142 12.95 13.91 9.05
N MET A 143 11.96 13.19 8.51
CA MET A 143 11.17 13.63 7.36
C MET A 143 10.00 14.45 7.88
N VAL A 144 9.97 15.75 7.58
CA VAL A 144 8.88 16.65 7.96
C VAL A 144 7.90 16.72 6.81
N ILE A 145 6.65 16.29 7.04
CA ILE A 145 5.55 16.44 6.08
C ILE A 145 4.94 17.83 6.31
N GLU A 146 5.24 18.78 5.43
CA GLU A 146 4.74 20.15 5.55
C GLU A 146 3.38 20.34 4.91
N LYS A 147 3.12 19.62 3.82
CA LYS A 147 1.87 19.72 3.08
C LYS A 147 1.41 18.35 2.59
N ILE A 148 0.18 18.02 2.94
CA ILE A 148 -0.52 16.82 2.49
C ILE A 148 -1.92 17.21 2.01
N SER A 149 -2.31 16.71 0.86
CA SER A 149 -3.66 16.86 0.33
C SER A 149 -4.41 15.54 0.47
N LEU A 150 -5.60 15.58 1.04
CA LEU A 150 -6.47 14.42 1.09
C LEU A 150 -7.03 14.14 -0.31
N ILE A 151 -6.80 12.93 -0.83
CA ILE A 151 -7.32 12.50 -2.13
C ILE A 151 -8.69 11.84 -1.98
N ALA A 152 -8.79 10.85 -1.09
CA ALA A 152 -10.00 10.05 -0.95
C ALA A 152 -10.05 9.31 0.40
N PHE A 153 -11.25 8.87 0.76
CA PHE A 153 -11.46 7.85 1.77
C PHE A 153 -11.87 6.52 1.14
N PHE A 154 -11.52 5.42 1.80
CA PHE A 154 -11.93 4.08 1.39
C PHE A 154 -12.21 3.19 2.60
N TRP A 155 -13.08 2.20 2.41
CA TRP A 155 -13.32 1.14 3.37
C TRP A 155 -12.18 0.12 3.34
N THR A 156 -11.76 -0.34 4.51
CA THR A 156 -10.79 -1.42 4.71
C THR A 156 -11.24 -2.30 5.87
N ASP A 157 -10.88 -3.57 5.82
CA ASP A 157 -11.04 -4.59 6.87
C ASP A 157 -9.73 -4.82 7.67
N GLU A 158 -8.60 -4.28 7.19
CA GLU A 158 -7.30 -4.32 7.89
C GLU A 158 -7.02 -3.02 8.65
N GLU A 159 -6.92 -3.09 9.99
CA GLU A 159 -6.50 -1.95 10.83
C GLU A 159 -5.01 -1.66 10.60
N TYR A 160 -4.71 -0.67 9.76
CA TYR A 160 -3.36 -0.13 9.62
C TYR A 160 -3.06 0.81 10.80
N PHE A 161 -2.53 0.26 11.90
CA PHE A 161 -1.95 1.03 13.00
C PHE A 161 -0.48 1.37 12.75
#